data_AF-A0A968ZZM0-F1
#
_entry.id   AF-A0A968ZZM0-F1
#
_cell.length_a   1.000
_cell.length_b   1.000
_cell.length_c   1.000
_cell.angle_alpha   90.00
_cell.angle_beta   90.00
_cell.angle_gamma   90.00
#
_symmetry.space_group_name_H-M   'P 1'
#
loop_
_entity.id
_entity.type
_entity.pdbx_description
1 polymer ?
#
loop_
_entity_poly.entity_id
_entity_poly.type
_entity_poly.pdbx_seq_one_letter_code
_entity_poly.pdbx_strand_id
1 'polypeptide(L)'
;MKKGTVTDKPLSNYFGLHRRYYRSVNLERDIAKPSAVEGYILTERASEALIRIASAFGNPDAHRAWTMTGVYGTGKSAFAHYLTALYAPRDSELGRTAAEIVQQAFGAGSDEWVAIESSIPSDGVLRAVAAGQREPLSWTVARALSKAVNLQFHKQGQSALCKRIGKWEKKLE
;
A
#
# COMPACT_ATOMS: atom_id res chain seq x y z
N MET A 1 -5.60 44.88 -35.40
CA MET A 1 -5.10 44.21 -34.18
C MET A 1 -6.27 43.58 -33.43
N LYS A 2 -6.40 42.24 -33.44
CA LYS A 2 -7.44 41.54 -32.66
C LYS A 2 -6.97 41.47 -31.20
N LYS A 3 -7.69 42.12 -30.29
CA LYS A 3 -7.50 41.96 -28.84
C LYS A 3 -7.80 40.51 -28.48
N GLY A 4 -6.78 39.77 -28.04
CA GLY A 4 -6.95 38.43 -27.50
C GLY A 4 -7.86 38.47 -26.28
N THR A 5 -8.91 37.67 -26.28
CA THR A 5 -9.80 37.44 -25.14
C THR A 5 -8.99 36.80 -24.01
N VAL A 6 -8.63 37.57 -23.00
CA VAL A 6 -8.09 37.04 -21.74
C VAL A 6 -9.25 36.34 -21.03
N THR A 7 -9.21 35.02 -20.97
CA THR A 7 -10.16 34.22 -20.18
C THR A 7 -9.88 34.44 -18.69
N ASP A 8 -10.63 35.36 -18.09
CA ASP A 8 -10.48 35.81 -16.70
C ASP A 8 -11.17 34.87 -15.70
N LYS A 9 -11.03 33.55 -15.90
CA LYS A 9 -11.55 32.54 -14.97
C LYS A 9 -10.43 32.12 -14.01
N PRO A 10 -10.68 32.08 -12.69
CA PRO A 10 -9.65 31.68 -11.73
C PRO A 10 -9.21 30.25 -12.01
N LEU A 11 -7.93 29.95 -11.74
CA LEU A 11 -7.33 28.62 -11.97
C LEU A 11 -8.13 27.49 -11.28
N SER A 12 -8.78 27.80 -10.16
CA SER A 12 -9.65 26.90 -9.41
C SER A 12 -10.86 26.39 -10.19
N ASN A 13 -11.25 27.07 -11.27
CA ASN A 13 -12.33 26.62 -12.16
C ASN A 13 -11.85 25.54 -13.15
N TYR A 14 -10.54 25.38 -13.30
CA TYR A 14 -9.93 24.39 -14.19
C TYR A 14 -9.29 23.24 -13.42
N PHE A 15 -8.82 23.49 -12.19
CA PHE A 15 -8.13 22.52 -11.37
C PHE A 15 -8.79 22.35 -10.01
N GLY A 16 -9.21 21.12 -9.71
CA GLY A 16 -9.61 20.69 -8.37
C GLY A 16 -8.45 19.94 -7.70
N LEU A 17 -8.03 20.40 -6.52
CA LEU A 17 -7.06 19.67 -5.70
C LEU A 17 -7.75 18.52 -4.96
N HIS A 18 -7.33 17.29 -5.21
CA HIS A 18 -7.69 16.14 -4.38
C HIS A 18 -7.02 16.29 -3.01
N ARG A 19 -7.79 16.78 -2.02
CA ARG A 19 -7.29 17.18 -0.68
C ARG A 19 -6.78 16.03 0.21
N ARG A 20 -6.78 14.79 -0.28
CA ARG A 20 -6.65 13.62 0.58
C ARG A 20 -5.26 13.45 1.22
N TYR A 21 -4.20 13.77 0.48
CA TYR A 21 -2.83 13.67 0.99
C TYR A 21 -2.38 14.87 1.85
N TYR A 22 -3.31 15.74 2.27
CA TYR A 22 -2.99 16.82 3.19
C TYR A 22 -2.78 16.33 4.64
N ARG A 23 -3.24 15.12 4.98
CA ARG A 23 -3.03 14.51 6.30
C ARG A 23 -1.97 13.42 6.25
N SER A 24 -1.23 13.28 7.34
CA SER A 24 -0.26 12.19 7.50
C SER A 24 -0.95 10.83 7.36
N VAL A 25 -0.36 9.93 6.57
CA VAL A 25 -0.84 8.56 6.37
C VAL A 25 -0.51 7.72 7.61
N ASN A 26 -1.53 7.08 8.20
CA ASN A 26 -1.32 6.11 9.28
C ASN A 26 -1.53 4.70 8.75
N LEU A 27 -0.42 4.02 8.44
CA LEU A 27 -0.39 2.68 7.86
C LEU A 27 -1.19 1.66 8.67
N GLU A 28 -1.01 1.59 10.00
CA GLU A 28 -1.69 0.59 10.83
C GLU A 28 -3.20 0.80 10.87
N ARG A 29 -3.64 2.06 10.97
CA ARG A 29 -5.07 2.41 11.09
C ARG A 29 -5.81 2.25 9.78
N ASP A 30 -5.14 2.55 8.68
CA ASP A 30 -5.79 2.74 7.38
C ASP A 30 -5.57 1.56 6.41
N ILE A 31 -4.80 0.53 6.81
CA ILE A 31 -4.44 -0.66 6.01
C ILE A 31 -5.59 -1.36 5.28
N ALA A 32 -6.81 -1.27 5.80
CA ALA A 32 -8.00 -1.94 5.26
C ALA A 32 -8.93 -1.01 4.47
N LYS A 33 -8.62 0.29 4.38
CA LYS A 33 -9.52 1.30 3.80
C LYS A 33 -9.14 1.57 2.34
N PRO A 34 -9.98 1.24 1.35
CA PRO A 34 -9.73 1.56 -0.07
C PRO A 34 -9.48 3.05 -0.26
N SER A 35 -10.28 3.83 0.47
CA SER A 35 -10.20 5.26 0.51
C SER A 35 -8.75 5.73 0.85
N ALA A 36 -7.99 5.05 1.70
CA ALA A 36 -6.64 5.48 2.08
C ALA A 36 -5.61 5.55 0.93
N VAL A 37 -5.86 4.89 -0.21
CA VAL A 37 -5.01 4.97 -1.41
C VAL A 37 -5.67 5.71 -2.57
N GLU A 38 -6.92 6.13 -2.42
CA GLU A 38 -7.66 6.84 -3.45
C GLU A 38 -6.95 8.15 -3.85
N GLY A 39 -6.74 8.32 -5.15
CA GLY A 39 -6.00 9.46 -5.70
C GLY A 39 -4.49 9.43 -5.45
N TYR A 40 -3.93 8.31 -4.99
CA TYR A 40 -2.47 8.13 -4.95
C TYR A 40 -1.92 8.25 -6.37
N ILE A 41 -0.82 9.00 -6.53
CA ILE A 41 -0.12 9.10 -7.80
C ILE A 41 1.18 8.31 -7.68
N LEU A 42 1.31 7.26 -8.50
CA LEU A 42 2.53 6.49 -8.58
C LEU A 42 3.62 7.32 -9.29
N THR A 43 4.49 7.94 -8.50
CA THR A 43 5.63 8.71 -9.03
C THR A 43 6.67 7.79 -9.66
N GLU A 44 7.53 8.31 -10.54
CA GLU A 44 8.62 7.56 -11.18
C GLU A 44 9.47 6.76 -10.18
N ARG A 45 9.86 7.37 -9.05
CA ARG A 45 10.64 6.67 -8.00
C ARG A 45 9.84 5.57 -7.30
N ALA A 46 8.54 5.78 -7.09
CA ALA A 46 7.67 4.76 -6.53
C ALA A 46 7.45 3.61 -7.52
N SER A 47 7.35 3.90 -8.81
CA SER A 47 7.28 2.93 -9.90
C SER A 47 8.53 2.05 -9.96
N GLU A 48 9.72 2.65 -9.95
CA GLU A 48 11.00 1.92 -9.90
C GLU A 48 11.09 1.01 -8.66
N ALA A 49 10.68 1.52 -7.49
CA ALA A 49 10.66 0.74 -6.26
C ALA A 49 9.66 -0.43 -6.33
N LEU A 50 8.47 -0.18 -6.90
CA LEU A 50 7.44 -1.20 -7.09
C LEU A 50 7.95 -2.34 -7.97
N ILE A 51 8.54 -2.03 -9.13
CA ILE A 51 9.07 -3.03 -10.07
C ILE A 51 10.12 -3.91 -9.37
N ARG A 52 11.06 -3.30 -8.65
CA ARG A 52 12.11 -4.03 -7.91
C ARG A 52 11.56 -4.93 -6.81
N ILE A 53 10.55 -4.47 -6.07
CA ILE A 53 9.91 -5.25 -5.01
C ILE A 53 9.11 -6.40 -5.62
N ALA A 54 8.31 -6.13 -6.66
CA ALA A 54 7.49 -7.12 -7.32
C ALA A 54 8.33 -8.24 -7.96
N SER A 55 9.43 -7.89 -8.63
CA SER A 55 10.33 -8.88 -9.24
C SER A 55 10.97 -9.83 -8.23
N ALA A 56 11.09 -9.43 -6.96
CA ALA A 56 11.69 -10.25 -5.91
C ALA A 56 10.77 -11.37 -5.41
N PHE A 57 9.45 -11.28 -5.59
CA PHE A 57 8.52 -12.32 -5.15
C PHE A 57 8.70 -13.64 -5.93
N GLY A 58 9.07 -13.56 -7.21
CA GLY A 58 9.29 -14.73 -8.07
C GLY A 58 10.71 -15.29 -8.05
N ASN A 59 11.66 -14.64 -7.35
CA ASN A 59 13.06 -15.01 -7.35
C ASN A 59 13.53 -15.40 -5.93
N PRO A 60 13.83 -16.69 -5.66
CA PRO A 60 14.33 -17.15 -4.36
C PRO A 60 15.60 -16.44 -3.89
N ASP A 61 16.48 -16.06 -4.82
CA ASP A 61 17.79 -15.46 -4.54
C ASP A 61 17.74 -13.92 -4.44
N ALA A 62 16.57 -13.31 -4.64
CA ALA A 62 16.41 -11.86 -4.56
C ALA A 62 16.44 -11.35 -3.11
N HIS A 63 16.87 -10.09 -2.95
CA HIS A 63 16.77 -9.38 -1.69
C HIS A 63 15.29 -9.17 -1.29
N ARG A 64 14.94 -9.43 -0.03
CA ARG A 64 13.56 -9.37 0.51
C ARG A 64 13.37 -8.29 1.58
N ALA A 65 14.40 -7.51 1.85
CA ALA A 65 14.38 -6.44 2.83
C ALA A 65 14.82 -5.15 2.14
N TRP A 66 13.99 -4.11 2.25
CA TRP A 66 14.23 -2.82 1.62
C TRP A 66 14.10 -1.71 2.65
N THR A 67 14.96 -0.70 2.50
CA THR A 67 14.85 0.55 3.24
C THR A 67 14.53 1.66 2.25
N MET A 68 13.41 2.34 2.45
CA MET A 68 13.03 3.50 1.64
C MET A 68 13.32 4.78 2.40
N THR A 69 14.27 5.57 1.91
CA THR A 69 14.73 6.82 2.52
C THR A 69 14.24 8.04 1.72
N GLY A 70 14.19 9.20 2.36
CA GLY A 70 13.77 10.45 1.74
C GLY A 70 13.25 11.46 2.76
N VAL A 71 13.21 12.75 2.39
CA VAL A 71 12.74 13.83 3.29
C VAL A 71 11.25 13.71 3.61
N TYR A 72 10.80 14.38 4.67
CA TYR A 72 9.38 14.40 5.02
C TYR A 72 8.53 14.90 3.83
N GLY A 73 7.35 14.31 3.61
CA GLY A 73 6.45 14.70 2.52
C GLY A 73 6.74 14.08 1.15
N THR A 74 7.82 13.33 0.96
CA THR A 74 8.14 12.67 -0.34
C THR A 74 7.29 11.43 -0.66
N GLY A 75 6.21 11.19 0.06
CA GLY A 75 5.29 10.08 -0.23
C GLY A 75 5.72 8.68 0.23
N LYS A 76 6.79 8.52 1.03
CA LYS A 76 7.24 7.19 1.53
C LYS A 76 6.12 6.38 2.21
N SER A 77 5.45 6.96 3.20
CA SER A 77 4.36 6.27 3.90
C SER A 77 3.14 6.05 2.98
N ALA A 78 2.92 6.94 2.01
CA ALA A 78 1.86 6.78 1.01
C ALA A 78 2.18 5.62 0.06
N PHE A 79 3.42 5.50 -0.43
CA PHE A 79 3.88 4.35 -1.22
C PHE A 79 3.76 3.05 -0.45
N ALA A 80 4.20 3.02 0.82
CA ALA A 80 4.04 1.82 1.65
C ALA A 80 2.57 1.43 1.79
N HIS A 81 1.66 2.40 1.94
CA HIS A 81 0.23 2.13 2.04
C HIS A 81 -0.33 1.60 0.70
N TYR A 82 0.05 2.24 -0.40
CA TYR A 82 -0.27 1.80 -1.74
C TYR A 82 0.21 0.37 -2.01
N LEU A 83 1.47 0.07 -1.69
CA LEU A 83 2.04 -1.27 -1.84
C LEU A 83 1.23 -2.29 -1.03
N THR A 84 0.90 -1.99 0.23
CA THR A 84 0.06 -2.89 1.04
C THR A 84 -1.36 -3.04 0.48
N ALA A 85 -1.89 -2.04 -0.22
CA ALA A 85 -3.19 -2.14 -0.87
C ALA A 85 -3.13 -3.01 -2.12
N LEU A 86 -2.07 -2.86 -2.92
CA LEU A 86 -1.84 -3.63 -4.15
C LEU A 86 -1.78 -5.14 -3.89
N TYR A 87 -1.18 -5.53 -2.76
CA TYR A 87 -1.08 -6.93 -2.34
C TYR A 87 -2.24 -7.41 -1.43
N ALA A 88 -3.35 -6.66 -1.38
CA ALA A 88 -4.60 -7.14 -0.79
C ALA A 88 -5.27 -8.20 -1.71
N PRO A 89 -6.28 -8.94 -1.24
CA PRO A 89 -7.03 -9.85 -2.11
C PRO A 89 -7.54 -9.14 -3.37
N ARG A 90 -7.37 -9.75 -4.54
CA ARG A 90 -7.65 -9.09 -5.82
C ARG A 90 -9.13 -8.74 -6.02
N ASP A 91 -10.02 -9.50 -5.40
CA ASP A 91 -11.47 -9.29 -5.41
C ASP A 91 -11.92 -8.16 -4.46
N SER A 92 -11.07 -7.80 -3.48
CA SER A 92 -11.36 -6.73 -2.54
C SER A 92 -11.40 -5.36 -3.24
N GLU A 93 -12.23 -4.45 -2.72
CA GLU A 93 -12.29 -3.06 -3.20
C GLU A 93 -10.90 -2.40 -3.13
N LEU A 94 -10.18 -2.62 -2.04
CA LEU A 94 -8.82 -2.09 -1.82
C LEU A 94 -7.83 -2.57 -2.88
N GLY A 95 -7.82 -3.87 -3.19
CA GLY A 95 -6.95 -4.46 -4.20
C GLY A 95 -7.25 -3.92 -5.59
N ARG A 96 -8.54 -3.80 -5.94
CA ARG A 96 -8.97 -3.23 -7.22
C ARG A 96 -8.57 -1.76 -7.38
N THR A 97 -8.82 -0.93 -6.37
CA THR A 97 -8.41 0.48 -6.40
C THR A 97 -6.90 0.63 -6.55
N ALA A 98 -6.10 -0.22 -5.90
CA ALA A 98 -4.65 -0.19 -6.03
C ALA A 98 -4.16 -0.70 -7.40
N ALA A 99 -4.82 -1.71 -7.97
CA ALA A 99 -4.54 -2.20 -9.32
C ALA A 99 -4.81 -1.12 -10.38
N GLU A 100 -5.92 -0.38 -10.25
CA GLU A 100 -6.24 0.73 -11.16
C GLU A 100 -5.13 1.79 -11.19
N ILE A 101 -4.51 2.10 -10.05
CA ILE A 101 -3.43 3.10 -9.98
C ILE A 101 -2.19 2.66 -10.77
N VAL A 102 -1.77 1.38 -10.68
CA VAL A 102 -0.62 0.90 -11.46
C VAL A 102 -0.95 0.74 -12.94
N GLN A 103 -2.19 0.32 -13.26
CA GLN A 103 -2.66 0.26 -14.64
C GLN A 103 -2.73 1.66 -15.28
N GLN A 104 -3.08 2.70 -14.52
CA GLN A 104 -3.01 4.08 -15.01
C GLN A 104 -1.56 4.56 -15.20
N ALA A 105 -0.63 4.10 -14.36
CA ALA A 105 0.76 4.51 -14.41
C ALA A 105 1.58 3.83 -15.53
N PHE A 106 1.40 2.52 -15.74
CA PHE A 106 2.12 1.75 -16.75
C PHE A 106 1.29 1.44 -18.01
N GLY A 107 -0.03 1.47 -17.91
CA GLY A 107 -0.95 0.97 -18.93
C GLY A 107 -1.45 -0.44 -18.56
N ALA A 108 -2.76 -0.68 -18.76
CA ALA A 108 -3.40 -1.94 -18.38
C ALA A 108 -2.88 -3.18 -19.14
N GLY A 109 -2.25 -2.99 -20.30
CA GLY A 109 -1.62 -4.07 -21.09
C GLY A 109 -0.10 -4.04 -21.07
N SER A 110 0.51 -3.32 -20.13
CA SER A 110 1.97 -3.23 -20.02
C SER A 110 2.59 -4.51 -19.49
N ASP A 111 3.80 -4.83 -19.94
CA ASP A 111 4.57 -5.97 -19.45
C ASP A 111 4.86 -5.83 -17.95
N GLU A 112 5.07 -4.60 -17.47
CA GLU A 112 5.24 -4.28 -16.05
C GLU A 112 4.01 -4.67 -15.23
N TRP A 113 2.81 -4.30 -15.67
CA TRP A 113 1.58 -4.67 -14.96
C TRP A 113 1.40 -6.19 -14.96
N VAL A 114 1.58 -6.86 -16.09
CA VAL A 114 1.45 -8.32 -16.18
C VAL A 114 2.44 -9.03 -15.24
N ALA A 115 3.69 -8.56 -15.19
CA ALA A 115 4.70 -9.09 -14.28
C ALA A 115 4.32 -8.86 -12.81
N ILE A 116 3.87 -7.67 -12.44
CA ILE A 116 3.43 -7.33 -11.08
C ILE A 116 2.20 -8.17 -10.70
N GLU A 117 1.19 -8.22 -11.55
CA GLU A 117 -0.03 -8.97 -11.33
C GLU A 117 0.28 -10.44 -11.11
N SER A 118 1.10 -11.07 -11.97
CA SER A 118 1.47 -12.48 -11.82
C SER A 118 2.21 -12.81 -10.52
N SER A 119 2.86 -11.82 -9.89
CA SER A 119 3.53 -11.98 -8.59
C SER A 119 2.59 -11.98 -7.38
N ILE A 120 1.34 -11.52 -7.53
CA ILE A 120 0.39 -11.34 -6.44
C ILE A 120 -0.58 -12.54 -6.41
N PRO A 121 -0.62 -13.36 -5.33
CA PRO A 121 -1.64 -14.40 -5.20
C PRO A 121 -3.06 -13.83 -5.28
N SER A 122 -4.04 -14.60 -5.77
CA SER A 122 -5.44 -14.15 -5.87
C SER A 122 -6.01 -13.69 -4.54
N ASP A 123 -5.69 -14.43 -3.47
CA ASP A 123 -6.13 -14.15 -2.10
C ASP A 123 -5.27 -13.09 -1.40
N GLY A 124 -4.37 -12.44 -2.15
CA GLY A 124 -3.40 -11.48 -1.64
C GLY A 124 -2.28 -12.12 -0.82
N VAL A 125 -1.51 -11.28 -0.14
CA VAL A 125 -0.45 -11.71 0.79
C VAL A 125 -0.81 -11.35 2.23
N LEU A 126 -0.12 -11.97 3.19
CA LEU A 126 -0.25 -11.58 4.60
C LEU A 126 0.39 -10.22 4.84
N ARG A 127 -0.43 -9.19 5.06
CA ARG A 127 -0.02 -7.80 5.19
C ARG A 127 0.21 -7.41 6.65
N ALA A 128 1.40 -7.67 7.16
CA ALA A 128 1.83 -7.27 8.50
C ALA A 128 2.51 -5.90 8.47
N VAL A 129 1.86 -4.90 9.09
CA VAL A 129 2.36 -3.52 9.13
C VAL A 129 2.39 -3.04 10.58
N ALA A 130 3.46 -2.34 10.93
CA ALA A 130 3.60 -1.68 12.22
C ALA A 130 4.41 -0.39 12.08
N ALA A 131 4.07 0.60 12.91
CA ALA A 131 4.93 1.72 13.22
C ALA A 131 5.79 1.37 14.45
N GLY A 132 6.99 1.97 14.51
CA GLY A 132 7.85 1.85 15.69
C GLY A 132 7.15 2.42 16.93
N GLN A 133 7.19 1.66 18.02
CA GLN A 133 6.63 2.03 19.33
C GLN A 133 7.73 1.91 20.40
N ARG A 134 7.49 2.46 21.59
CA ARG A 134 8.37 2.27 22.75
C ARG A 134 8.15 0.89 23.36
N GLU A 135 8.61 -0.14 22.67
CA GLU A 135 8.49 -1.55 23.07
C GLU A 135 9.63 -2.39 22.46
N PRO A 136 9.87 -3.63 22.94
CA PRO A 136 10.81 -4.54 22.29
C PRO A 136 10.42 -4.86 20.85
N LEU A 137 11.40 -4.96 19.94
CA LEU A 137 11.14 -5.25 18.52
C LEU A 137 10.34 -6.54 18.29
N SER A 138 10.60 -7.57 19.10
CA SER A 138 9.86 -8.83 19.04
C SER A 138 8.36 -8.64 19.28
N TRP A 139 7.98 -7.66 20.11
CA TRP A 139 6.59 -7.31 20.41
C TRP A 139 5.94 -6.61 19.22
N THR A 140 6.66 -5.67 18.59
CA THR A 140 6.20 -4.99 17.37
C THR A 140 5.91 -6.00 16.26
N VAL A 141 6.81 -6.96 16.03
CA VAL A 141 6.64 -8.01 15.01
C VAL A 141 5.48 -8.93 15.35
N ALA A 142 5.39 -9.41 16.60
CA ALA A 142 4.29 -10.26 17.05
C ALA A 142 2.92 -9.59 16.87
N ARG A 143 2.80 -8.32 17.26
CA ARG A 143 1.57 -7.53 17.10
C ARG A 143 1.23 -7.33 15.62
N ALA A 144 2.20 -6.99 14.78
CA ALA A 144 1.97 -6.80 13.34
C ALA A 144 1.43 -8.08 12.68
N LEU A 145 2.00 -9.24 13.03
CA LEU A 145 1.55 -10.54 12.54
C LEU A 145 0.15 -10.89 13.05
N SER A 146 -0.14 -10.64 14.34
CA SER A 146 -1.47 -10.87 14.92
C SER A 146 -2.54 -10.08 14.18
N LYS A 147 -2.30 -8.76 14.01
CA LYS A 147 -3.20 -7.86 13.29
C LYS A 147 -3.41 -8.32 11.84
N ALA A 148 -2.34 -8.69 11.13
CA ALA A 148 -2.42 -9.15 9.75
C ALA A 148 -3.29 -10.40 9.58
N VAL A 149 -3.08 -11.38 10.48
CA VAL A 149 -3.82 -12.64 10.47
C VAL A 149 -5.30 -12.41 10.77
N ASN A 150 -5.61 -11.56 11.75
CA ASN A 150 -6.99 -11.22 12.08
C ASN A 150 -7.68 -10.43 10.95
N LEU A 151 -6.93 -9.60 10.23
CA LEU A 151 -7.42 -8.85 9.08
C LEU A 151 -7.79 -9.77 7.91
N GLN A 152 -6.98 -10.79 7.63
CA GLN A 152 -7.15 -11.64 6.43
C GLN A 152 -8.04 -12.87 6.66
N PHE A 153 -7.98 -13.49 7.85
CA PHE A 153 -8.65 -14.77 8.12
C PHE A 153 -9.89 -14.65 9.01
N HIS A 154 -10.57 -13.50 9.00
CA HIS A 154 -11.69 -13.18 9.91
C HIS A 154 -12.85 -14.20 9.93
N LYS A 155 -13.00 -15.05 8.89
CA LYS A 155 -14.11 -16.02 8.77
C LYS A 155 -13.69 -17.50 8.72
N GLN A 156 -12.43 -17.83 8.44
CA GLN A 156 -11.96 -19.22 8.45
C GLN A 156 -11.29 -19.51 9.78
N GLY A 157 -11.91 -20.42 10.54
CA GLY A 157 -11.66 -20.69 11.95
C GLY A 157 -10.20 -20.53 12.36
N GLN A 158 -9.98 -19.71 13.39
CA GLN A 158 -8.71 -19.43 14.04
C GLN A 158 -7.70 -20.56 13.85
N SER A 159 -6.87 -20.45 12.83
CA SER A 159 -5.85 -21.44 12.52
C SER A 159 -4.97 -21.63 13.75
N ALA A 160 -4.30 -22.78 13.87
CA ALA A 160 -3.37 -23.02 14.97
C ALA A 160 -2.32 -21.89 15.09
N LEU A 161 -1.98 -21.25 13.97
CA LEU A 161 -1.13 -20.06 13.91
C LEU A 161 -1.79 -18.84 14.57
N CYS A 162 -3.04 -18.51 14.24
CA CYS A 162 -3.79 -17.41 14.89
C CYS A 162 -3.84 -17.61 16.40
N LYS A 163 -4.13 -18.84 16.86
CA LYS A 163 -4.19 -19.18 18.29
C LYS A 163 -2.82 -19.08 18.97
N ARG A 164 -1.74 -19.45 18.28
CA ARG A 164 -0.36 -19.31 18.78
C ARG A 164 0.07 -17.84 18.87
N ILE A 165 -0.29 -17.03 17.88
CA ILE A 165 0.03 -15.61 17.86
C ILE A 165 -0.80 -14.83 18.89
N GLY A 166 -2.10 -15.13 19.04
CA GLY A 166 -2.94 -14.51 20.08
C GLY A 166 -2.52 -14.87 21.51
N LYS A 167 -1.85 -16.02 21.71
CA LYS A 167 -1.17 -16.34 22.99
C LYS A 167 0.02 -15.43 23.27
N TRP A 168 0.63 -14.84 22.24
CA TRP A 168 1.67 -13.83 22.43
C TRP A 168 1.03 -12.54 22.92
N GLU A 169 -0.03 -12.02 22.28
CA GLU A 169 -0.76 -10.82 22.75
C GLU A 169 -1.13 -10.87 24.24
N LYS A 170 -1.65 -12.00 24.73
CA LYS A 170 -1.98 -12.17 26.17
C LYS A 170 -0.79 -12.18 27.14
N LYS A 171 0.44 -12.37 26.64
CA LYS A 171 1.68 -12.26 27.42
C LYS A 171 2.32 -10.86 27.32
N LEU A 172 1.77 -10.00 26.47
CA LEU A 172 2.26 -8.63 26.21
C LEU A 172 1.47 -7.57 27.00
N GLU A 173 0.30 -7.93 27.56
CA GLU A 173 -0.45 -7.17 28.58
C GLU A 173 0.12 -7.43 29.99
#